data_AF-A0A1V3XHF1-F1
#
_entry.id   AF-A0A1V3XHF1-F1
#
_cell.length_a   1.000
_cell.length_b   1.000
_cell.length_c   1.000
_cell.angle_alpha   90.00
_cell.angle_beta   90.00
_cell.angle_gamma   90.00
#
_symmetry.space_group_name_H-M   'P 1'
#
loop_
_entity.id
_entity.type
_entity.pdbx_description
1 polymer ?
#
loop_
_entity_poly.entity_id
_entity_poly.type
_entity_poly.pdbx_seq_one_letter_code
_entity_poly.pdbx_strand_id
1 'polypeptide(L)'
;MRLVIAQCTVDYVGRLTAHLPSARRLLLFKADGSVSVHADDRAYKPLNWMSPPCWLTEESGPQSPVWVVTNKSGEQLRITVEEIEHDSSHELGVDPDW
;
A
#
# COMPACT_ATOMS: atom_id res chain seq x y z
N MET A 1 -6.67 -4.45 10.00
CA MET A 1 -6.70 -4.34 8.52
C MET A 1 -7.22 -2.96 8.17
N ARG A 2 -6.50 -2.17 7.37
CA ARG A 2 -6.97 -0.88 6.82
C ARG A 2 -7.19 -1.06 5.31
N LEU A 3 -8.38 -0.68 4.84
CA LEU A 3 -8.76 -0.71 3.43
C LEU A 3 -8.92 0.73 2.96
N VAL A 4 -8.17 1.11 1.93
CA VAL A 4 -8.21 2.46 1.37
C VAL A 4 -8.48 2.39 -0.12
N ILE A 5 -9.51 3.10 -0.59
CA ILE A 5 -9.71 3.38 -2.02
C ILE A 5 -9.27 4.81 -2.24
N ALA A 6 -8.26 5.01 -3.08
CA ALA A 6 -7.65 6.31 -3.31
C ALA A 6 -7.21 6.47 -4.76
N GLN A 7 -7.29 7.71 -5.25
CA GLN A 7 -6.51 8.15 -6.41
C GLN A 7 -5.06 8.32 -5.95
N CYS A 8 -4.13 7.57 -6.54
CA CYS A 8 -2.74 7.60 -6.09
C CYS A 8 -1.76 7.26 -7.21
N THR A 9 -0.50 7.62 -6.99
CA THR A 9 0.67 7.15 -7.74
C THR A 9 1.51 6.25 -6.83
N VAL A 10 2.16 5.22 -7.38
CA VAL A 10 2.95 4.28 -6.57
C VAL A 10 4.34 4.08 -7.16
N ASP A 11 5.36 4.30 -6.34
CA ASP A 11 6.75 4.05 -6.67
C ASP A 11 7.32 2.98 -5.74
N TYR A 12 7.88 1.93 -6.32
CA TYR A 12 8.69 0.97 -5.57
C TYR A 12 10.17 1.32 -5.73
N VAL A 13 10.82 1.54 -4.60
CA VAL A 13 12.24 1.89 -4.47
C VAL A 13 12.94 0.76 -3.74
N GLY A 14 13.57 -0.13 -4.51
CA GLY A 14 14.33 -1.25 -3.96
C GLY A 14 15.38 -1.73 -4.95
N ARG A 15 15.58 -3.05 -5.02
CA ARG A 15 16.49 -3.66 -6.01
C ARG A 15 15.99 -3.55 -7.45
N LEU A 16 14.69 -3.38 -7.61
CA LEU A 16 14.04 -3.02 -8.87
C LEU A 16 13.34 -1.67 -8.68
N THR A 17 13.16 -0.94 -9.77
CA THR A 17 12.34 0.27 -9.79
C THR A 17 11.05 -0.04 -10.54
N ALA A 18 9.90 0.22 -9.91
CA ALA A 18 8.61 0.12 -10.58
C ALA A 18 7.80 1.39 -10.30
N HIS A 19 7.13 1.89 -11.33
CA HIS A 19 6.29 3.07 -11.26
C HIS A 19 4.88 2.70 -11.76
N LEU A 20 3.87 2.98 -10.95
CA LEU A 20 2.47 2.90 -11.33
C LEU A 20 1.92 4.34 -11.41
N PRO A 21 1.46 4.79 -12.59
CA PRO A 21 0.98 6.17 -12.79
C PRO A 21 -0.28 6.46 -11.96
N SER A 22 -0.69 7.72 -11.86
CA SER A 22 -1.90 8.10 -11.12
C SER A 22 -3.13 7.30 -11.60
N ALA A 23 -3.77 6.58 -10.69
CA ALA A 23 -5.03 5.86 -10.91
C ALA A 23 -5.74 5.58 -9.57
N ARG A 24 -7.04 5.33 -9.63
CA ARG A 24 -7.81 4.80 -8.51
C ARG A 24 -7.39 3.37 -8.19
N ARG A 25 -7.04 3.10 -6.95
CA ARG A 25 -6.56 1.79 -6.48
C ARG A 25 -7.15 1.42 -5.14
N LEU A 26 -7.28 0.10 -4.92
CA LEU A 26 -7.47 -0.45 -3.58
C LEU A 26 -6.10 -0.71 -2.95
N LEU A 27 -5.86 -0.07 -1.81
CA LEU A 27 -4.71 -0.30 -0.95
C LEU A 27 -5.17 -1.11 0.26
N LEU A 28 -4.51 -2.24 0.51
CA LEU A 28 -4.76 -3.08 1.69
C LEU A 28 -3.54 -3.07 2.59
N PHE A 29 -3.73 -2.66 3.85
CA PHE A 29 -2.72 -2.74 4.90
C PHE A 29 -3.16 -3.75 5.95
N LYS A 30 -2.42 -4.86 6.07
CA LYS A 30 -2.71 -5.91 7.05
C LYS A 30 -2.06 -5.63 8.39
N ALA A 31 -2.57 -6.29 9.43
CA ALA A 31 -2.09 -6.12 10.81
C ALA A 31 -0.65 -6.64 11.00
N ASP A 32 -0.18 -7.57 10.17
CA ASP A 32 1.20 -8.04 10.16
C ASP A 32 2.19 -7.05 9.50
N GLY A 33 1.68 -5.94 8.96
CA GLY A 33 2.42 -4.91 8.24
C GLY A 33 2.46 -5.11 6.72
N SER A 34 2.00 -6.24 6.19
CA SER A 34 1.98 -6.44 4.74
C SER A 34 1.06 -5.45 4.03
N VAL A 35 1.46 -5.04 2.83
CA VAL A 35 0.72 -4.12 1.98
C VAL A 35 0.52 -4.69 0.59
N SER A 36 -0.63 -4.42 -0.03
CA SER A 36 -0.89 -4.77 -1.42
C SER A 36 -1.72 -3.72 -2.14
N VAL A 37 -1.43 -3.52 -3.42
CA VAL A 37 -2.00 -2.50 -4.30
C VAL A 37 -2.72 -3.18 -5.45
N HIS A 38 -4.00 -2.87 -5.65
CA HIS A 38 -4.89 -3.57 -6.62
C HIS A 38 -5.58 -2.60 -7.59
N ALA A 39 -5.96 -3.13 -8.75
CA ALA A 39 -6.82 -2.51 -9.76
C ALA A 39 -7.74 -3.58 -10.38
N ASP A 40 -8.82 -3.16 -11.04
CA ASP A 40 -9.83 -4.08 -11.59
C ASP A 40 -9.38 -4.86 -12.83
N ASP A 41 -8.39 -4.34 -13.57
CA ASP A 41 -8.12 -4.76 -14.96
C ASP A 41 -7.15 -5.95 -15.09
N ARG A 42 -6.54 -6.43 -14.00
CA ARG A 42 -5.50 -7.47 -14.06
C ARG A 42 -5.53 -8.44 -12.87
N ALA A 43 -6.04 -9.65 -13.13
CA ALA A 43 -5.87 -10.87 -12.32
C ALA A 43 -6.26 -10.76 -10.83
N TYR A 44 -6.27 -11.89 -10.11
CA TYR A 44 -6.44 -11.90 -8.65
C TYR A 44 -5.19 -11.40 -7.89
N LYS A 45 -4.10 -11.14 -8.62
CA LYS A 45 -2.79 -10.80 -8.04
C LYS A 45 -2.64 -9.29 -7.92
N PRO A 46 -2.07 -8.78 -6.82
CA PRO A 46 -1.79 -7.35 -6.69
C PRO A 46 -0.80 -6.85 -7.76
N LEU A 47 -0.93 -5.59 -8.14
CA LEU A 47 0.01 -4.89 -9.02
C LEU A 47 1.37 -4.68 -8.36
N ASN A 48 1.37 -4.41 -7.06
CA ASN A 48 2.57 -4.26 -6.24
C ASN A 48 2.26 -4.69 -4.79
N TRP A 49 3.22 -5.27 -4.09
CA TRP A 49 3.03 -5.76 -2.73
C TRP A 49 4.36 -5.82 -1.96
N MET A 50 4.27 -5.73 -0.63
CA MET A 50 5.38 -6.04 0.27
C MET A 50 4.92 -6.99 1.38
N SER A 51 5.73 -7.99 1.64
CA SER A 51 5.53 -8.98 2.69
C SER A 51 6.07 -8.48 4.04
N PRO A 52 5.52 -8.95 5.16
CA PRO A 52 5.94 -8.47 6.47
C PRO A 52 7.35 -8.98 6.83
N PRO A 53 8.06 -8.31 7.77
CA PRO A 53 7.64 -7.11 8.49
C PRO A 53 7.82 -5.85 7.63
N CYS A 54 6.84 -4.95 7.72
CA CYS A 54 6.86 -3.64 7.07
C CYS A 54 6.28 -2.58 8.02
N TRP A 55 6.74 -1.35 7.86
CA TRP A 55 6.29 -0.20 8.66
C TRP A 55 5.77 0.89 7.74
N LEU A 56 4.58 1.41 8.06
CA LEU A 56 3.95 2.52 7.36
C LEU A 56 4.25 3.84 8.09
N THR A 57 4.76 4.83 7.37
CA THR A 57 4.83 6.22 7.81
C THR A 57 4.06 7.11 6.84
N GLU A 58 3.33 8.09 7.37
CA GLU A 58 2.64 9.09 6.55
C GLU A 58 3.44 10.39 6.58
N GLU A 59 4.02 10.76 5.44
CA GLU A 59 4.86 11.94 5.27
C GLU A 59 4.07 13.05 4.57
N SER A 60 4.34 14.31 4.92
CA SER A 60 3.85 15.45 4.13
C SER A 60 4.66 15.54 2.82
N GLY A 61 3.99 15.45 1.67
CA GLY A 61 4.60 15.74 0.37
C GLY A 61 4.30 17.17 -0.11
N PRO A 62 4.95 17.64 -1.18
CA PRO A 62 4.82 19.02 -1.65
C PRO A 62 3.42 19.36 -2.18
N GLN A 63 2.74 18.39 -2.81
CA GLN A 63 1.37 18.53 -3.33
C GLN A 63 0.38 17.64 -2.59
N SER A 64 0.79 16.41 -2.26
CA SER A 64 -0.05 15.37 -1.68
C SER A 64 0.74 14.60 -0.62
N PRO A 65 0.10 14.06 0.43
CA PRO A 65 0.79 13.20 1.39
C PRO A 65 1.38 11.97 0.70
N VAL A 66 2.53 11.53 1.21
CA VAL A 66 3.21 10.32 0.73
C VAL A 66 3.21 9.30 1.85
N TRP A 67 2.56 8.17 1.60
CA TRP A 67 2.57 7.02 2.50
C TRP A 67 3.72 6.11 2.12
N VAL A 68 4.65 5.91 3.05
CA VAL A 68 5.88 5.16 2.82
C VAL A 68 5.83 3.87 3.60
N VAL A 69 5.81 2.75 2.89
CA VAL A 69 5.92 1.42 3.50
C VAL A 69 7.35 0.94 3.33
N THR A 70 8.06 0.72 4.43
CA THR A 70 9.46 0.26 4.42
C THR A 70 9.56 -1.17 4.96
N ASN A 71 10.30 -2.06 4.26
CA ASN A 71 10.59 -3.41 4.78
C ASN A 71 11.90 -3.46 5.57
N LYS A 72 12.18 -4.62 6.18
CA LYS A 72 13.44 -4.88 6.92
C LYS A 72 14.73 -4.70 6.11
N SER A 73 14.64 -4.72 4.77
CA SER A 73 15.78 -4.54 3.87
C SER A 73 15.98 -3.09 3.44
N GLY A 74 15.12 -2.17 3.92
CA GLY A 74 15.14 -0.75 3.54
C GLY A 74 14.50 -0.44 2.18
N GLU A 75 13.90 -1.42 1.50
CA GLU A 75 13.13 -1.17 0.28
C GLU A 75 11.81 -0.48 0.66
N GLN A 76 11.34 0.42 -0.20
CA GLN A 76 10.16 1.24 0.05
C GLN A 76 9.09 1.08 -1.04
N LEU A 77 7.83 1.03 -0.64
CA LEU A 77 6.69 1.34 -1.48
C LEU A 77 6.17 2.72 -1.07
N ARG A 78 6.39 3.72 -1.94
CA ARG A 78 5.97 5.10 -1.73
C ARG A 78 4.68 5.35 -2.50
N ILE A 79 3.63 5.69 -1.79
CA ILE A 79 2.29 5.90 -2.34
C ILE A 79 1.94 7.37 -2.17
N THR A 80 1.93 8.12 -3.26
CA THR A 80 1.47 9.51 -3.26
C THR A 80 -0.06 9.50 -3.33
N VAL A 81 -0.72 9.94 -2.27
CA VAL A 81 -2.18 9.85 -2.11
C VAL A 81 -2.82 11.18 -2.50
N GLU A 82 -3.39 11.23 -3.71
CA GLU A 82 -3.94 12.46 -4.30
C GLU A 82 -5.34 12.76 -3.75
N GLU A 83 -6.19 11.73 -3.63
CA GLU A 83 -7.54 11.81 -3.07
C GLU A 83 -7.92 10.48 -2.42
N ILE A 84 -8.59 10.53 -1.26
CA ILE A 84 -9.12 9.35 -0.56
C ILE A 84 -10.64 9.33 -0.74
N GLU A 85 -11.15 8.25 -1.35
CA GLU A 85 -12.60 8.02 -1.52
C GLU A 85 -13.16 7.18 -0.38
N HIS A 86 -12.36 6.26 0.16
CA HIS A 86 -12.75 5.40 1.27
C HIS A 86 -11.53 5.07 2.12
N ASP A 87 -11.66 5.14 3.45
CA ASP A 87 -10.65 4.70 4.41
C ASP A 87 -11.37 4.07 5.61
N SER A 88 -11.18 2.77 5.81
CA SER A 88 -11.81 2.03 6.91
C SER A 88 -10.85 1.04 7.54
N SER A 89 -11.00 0.85 8.85
CA SER A 89 -10.21 -0.10 9.62
C SER A 89 -11.09 -1.16 10.28
N HIS A 90 -10.64 -2.41 10.22
CA HIS A 90 -11.36 -3.58 10.72
C HIS A 90 -10.39 -4.54 11.42
N GLU A 91 -10.85 -5.13 12.51
CA GLU A 91 -10.18 -6.25 13.19
C GLU A 91 -10.70 -7.56 12.59
N LEU A 92 -9.80 -8.38 12.05
CA LEU A 92 -10.16 -9.69 11.49
C LEU A 92 -9.93 -10.84 12.48
N GLY A 93 -9.49 -10.52 13.71
CA GLY A 93 -9.09 -11.50 14.69
C GLY A 93 -7.81 -12.24 14.29
N VAL A 94 -7.59 -13.36 14.97
CA VAL A 94 -6.53 -14.30 14.64
C VAL A 94 -7.14 -15.41 13.78
N ASP A 95 -6.35 -15.97 12.87
CA ASP A 95 -6.77 -17.11 12.04
C ASP A 95 -7.29 -18.28 12.94
N PRO A 96 -8.18 -19.17 12.54
CA PRO A 96 -8.55 -20.29 13.41
C PRO A 96 -7.52 -21.44 13.42
N ASP A 97 -6.61 -21.47 12.44
CA ASP A 97 -5.71 -22.61 12.17
C ASP A 97 -4.25 -22.35 12.63
N TRP A 98 -3.99 -21.34 13.49
CA TRP A 98 -2.70 -21.19 14.21
C TRP A 98 -2.65 -21.94 15.54
#